data_AF-A0A7C2IZ46-F1
#
_entry.id   AF-A0A7C2IZ46-F1
#
_cell.length_a   1.000
_cell.length_b   1.000
_cell.length_c   1.000
_cell.angle_alpha   90.00
_cell.angle_beta   90.00
_cell.angle_gamma   90.00
#
_symmetry.space_group_name_H-M   'P 1'
#
loop_
_entity.id
_entity.type
_entity.pdbx_description
1 polymer ?
#
loop_
_entity_poly.entity_id
_entity_poly.type
_entity_poly.pdbx_seq_one_letter_code
_entity_poly.pdbx_strand_id
1 'polypeptide(L)'
;MRACGSCHPAIAATFSRSLHFTTRGLERGLRALSGTVRWPAVRPVYRAACASCHATCGDCHVSRPPYRPQPPVILGGLLQGHLFVRTPPMDTTCNGCHNGRVGAEFMGQYEGFPPDVHFTKAKLACTGCHSGAQLHGQGEAAAASRFAVSTRPACTGCHPAAAPGKSPLRVHNAHGTKLACQVCHGNISRSCFNCHAGKGATSRPILKIGRNLRPELPYVYVLLRHVPTTRDMLDRPTGLSGALVNFDRVPTWKTATPHNIQRVTPRSQTCVACHNNPNLFLRLQDLDPNDSQANGRVVTAPPGPTR
;
A
#
# COMPACT_ATOMS: atom_id res chain seq x y z
N MET A 1 8.62 -23.93 4.74
CA MET A 1 7.30 -24.59 4.88
C MET A 1 7.40 -25.93 5.58
N ARG A 2 8.25 -26.88 5.15
CA ARG A 2 8.33 -28.23 5.76
C ARG A 2 8.66 -28.25 7.26
N ALA A 3 9.69 -27.51 7.70
CA ALA A 3 10.12 -27.52 9.10
C ALA A 3 9.07 -27.02 10.10
N CYS A 4 8.36 -25.92 9.78
CA CYS A 4 7.31 -25.38 10.65
C CYS A 4 5.97 -26.10 10.45
N GLY A 5 5.71 -26.60 9.23
CA GLY A 5 4.45 -27.21 8.85
C GLY A 5 4.21 -28.60 9.44
N SER A 6 5.25 -29.30 9.90
CA SER A 6 5.08 -30.56 10.64
C SER A 6 4.36 -30.35 11.97
N CYS A 7 4.64 -29.24 12.66
CA CYS A 7 4.00 -28.90 13.95
C CYS A 7 2.84 -27.92 13.80
N HIS A 8 2.80 -27.14 12.72
CA HIS A 8 1.77 -26.12 12.45
C HIS A 8 1.12 -26.30 11.07
N PRO A 9 0.51 -27.48 10.79
CA PRO A 9 0.01 -27.81 9.45
C PRO A 9 -1.09 -26.86 8.97
N ALA A 10 -2.00 -26.43 9.87
CA ALA A 10 -3.09 -25.53 9.52
C ALA A 10 -2.57 -24.14 9.06
N ILE A 11 -1.64 -23.54 9.81
CA ILE A 11 -1.06 -22.23 9.46
C ILE A 11 -0.20 -22.35 8.19
N ALA A 12 0.57 -23.43 8.06
CA ALA A 12 1.39 -23.66 6.87
C ALA A 12 0.51 -23.79 5.61
N ALA A 13 -0.63 -24.48 5.70
CA ALA A 13 -1.57 -24.62 4.59
C ALA A 13 -2.07 -23.25 4.09
N THR A 14 -2.55 -22.39 5.00
CA THR A 14 -3.06 -21.07 4.61
C THR A 14 -1.96 -20.10 4.21
N PHE A 15 -0.79 -20.14 4.86
CA PHE A 15 0.30 -19.21 4.60
C PHE A 15 0.84 -19.33 3.19
N SER A 16 0.89 -20.55 2.63
CA SER A 16 1.28 -20.80 1.23
C SER A 16 0.43 -20.03 0.22
N ARG A 17 -0.79 -19.61 0.60
CA ARG A 17 -1.75 -18.88 -0.21
C ARG A 17 -1.82 -17.39 0.15
N SER A 18 -1.12 -16.98 1.21
CA SER A 18 -1.09 -15.59 1.66
C SER A 18 -0.42 -14.67 0.63
N LEU A 19 -0.72 -13.37 0.72
CA LEU A 19 -0.05 -12.36 -0.11
C LEU A 19 1.42 -12.15 0.29
N HIS A 20 1.79 -12.41 1.54
CA HIS A 20 3.17 -12.32 2.02
C HIS A 20 4.04 -13.46 1.49
N PHE A 21 3.47 -14.66 1.37
CA PHE A 21 4.09 -15.74 0.61
C PHE A 21 4.01 -15.36 -0.87
N THR A 22 2.90 -15.58 -1.55
CA THR A 22 2.81 -15.51 -3.02
C THR A 22 3.27 -14.22 -3.69
N THR A 23 3.24 -13.06 -3.02
CA THR A 23 3.44 -11.71 -3.60
C THR A 23 2.55 -11.43 -4.81
N ARG A 24 1.43 -12.15 -4.95
CA ARG A 24 0.55 -12.20 -6.13
C ARG A 24 0.00 -10.84 -6.54
N GLY A 25 -0.17 -9.92 -5.58
CA GLY A 25 -0.61 -8.55 -5.87
C GLY A 25 0.38 -7.77 -6.75
N LEU A 26 1.68 -7.96 -6.53
CA LEU A 26 2.74 -7.36 -7.34
C LEU A 26 2.80 -8.03 -8.72
N GLU A 27 2.76 -9.36 -8.75
CA GLU A 27 2.73 -10.16 -9.99
C GLU A 27 1.60 -9.70 -10.91
N ARG A 28 0.36 -9.64 -10.38
CA ARG A 28 -0.82 -9.20 -11.13
C ARG A 28 -0.67 -7.77 -11.64
N GLY A 29 -0.05 -6.88 -10.85
CA GLY A 29 0.22 -5.51 -11.26
C GLY A 29 1.15 -5.44 -12.47
N LEU A 30 2.27 -6.15 -12.43
CA LEU A 30 3.24 -6.16 -13.53
C LEU A 30 2.74 -6.94 -14.75
N ARG A 31 2.00 -8.03 -14.54
CA ARG A 31 1.35 -8.79 -15.60
C ARG A 31 0.26 -7.98 -16.31
N ALA A 32 -0.48 -7.14 -15.58
CA ALA A 32 -1.45 -6.24 -16.20
C ALA A 32 -0.76 -5.23 -17.14
N LEU A 33 0.40 -4.70 -16.74
CA LEU A 33 1.20 -3.76 -17.53
C LEU A 33 1.87 -4.41 -18.75
N SER A 34 2.40 -5.62 -18.59
CA SER A 34 3.09 -6.35 -19.67
C SER A 34 2.16 -7.14 -20.59
N GLY A 35 0.91 -7.35 -20.19
CA GLY A 35 -0.02 -8.19 -20.94
C GLY A 35 0.40 -9.66 -20.97
N THR A 36 -0.47 -10.52 -21.49
CA THR A 36 -0.23 -11.97 -21.53
C THR A 36 0.91 -12.36 -22.46
N VAL A 37 1.07 -11.63 -23.56
CA VAL A 37 2.06 -11.91 -24.61
C VAL A 37 3.50 -11.65 -24.13
N ARG A 38 3.76 -10.52 -23.45
CA ARG A 38 5.12 -10.21 -22.94
C ARG A 38 5.41 -10.81 -21.57
N TRP A 39 4.39 -11.27 -20.83
CA TRP A 39 4.57 -11.83 -19.49
C TRP A 39 5.64 -12.94 -19.38
N PRO A 40 5.76 -13.91 -20.32
CA PRO A 40 6.80 -14.92 -20.25
C PRO A 40 8.23 -14.35 -20.15
N ALA A 41 8.50 -13.23 -20.85
CA ALA A 41 9.79 -12.53 -20.81
C ALA A 41 9.95 -11.68 -19.54
N VAL A 42 8.87 -11.09 -19.02
CA VAL A 42 8.88 -10.22 -17.83
C VAL A 42 8.89 -11.03 -16.52
N ARG A 43 8.34 -12.25 -16.52
CA ARG A 43 8.21 -13.09 -15.32
C ARG A 43 9.55 -13.41 -14.63
N PRO A 44 10.65 -13.73 -15.33
CA PRO A 44 11.97 -13.89 -14.71
C PRO A 44 12.45 -12.64 -13.97
N VAL A 45 12.22 -11.45 -14.56
CA VAL A 45 12.56 -10.16 -13.93
C VAL A 45 11.77 -9.97 -12.64
N TYR A 46 10.46 -10.23 -12.66
CA TYR A 46 9.64 -10.20 -11.47
C TYR A 46 10.17 -11.14 -10.38
N ARG A 47 10.54 -12.37 -10.74
CA ARG A 47 11.09 -13.34 -9.77
C ARG A 47 12.42 -12.89 -9.18
N ALA A 48 13.30 -12.31 -9.99
CA ALA A 48 14.61 -11.85 -9.55
C ALA A 48 14.55 -10.58 -8.68
N ALA A 49 13.79 -9.58 -9.12
CA ALA A 49 13.82 -8.23 -8.53
C ALA A 49 12.68 -7.96 -7.54
N CYS A 50 11.48 -8.50 -7.80
CA CYS A 50 10.26 -8.11 -7.08
C CYS A 50 9.76 -9.18 -6.10
N ALA A 51 9.98 -10.46 -6.40
CA ALA A 51 9.66 -11.57 -5.49
C ALA A 51 10.71 -11.74 -4.38
N SER A 52 11.73 -10.88 -4.35
CA SER A 52 12.70 -10.76 -3.26
C SER A 52 12.05 -10.41 -1.91
N CYS A 53 10.84 -9.83 -1.93
CA CYS A 53 10.01 -9.55 -0.76
C CYS A 53 9.11 -10.72 -0.30
N HIS A 54 9.20 -11.89 -0.94
CA HIS A 54 8.44 -13.07 -0.55
C HIS A 54 8.87 -13.57 0.84
N ALA A 55 7.93 -13.68 1.77
CA ALA A 55 8.20 -14.06 3.14
C ALA A 55 8.04 -15.57 3.40
N THR A 56 8.77 -16.05 4.40
CA THR A 56 8.68 -17.37 5.01
C THR A 56 8.36 -17.23 6.50
N CYS A 57 8.06 -18.34 7.18
CA CYS A 57 7.86 -18.32 8.64
C CYS A 57 9.10 -17.76 9.38
N GLY A 58 10.31 -18.03 8.87
CA GLY A 58 11.56 -17.59 9.49
C GLY A 58 11.76 -16.08 9.44
N ASP A 59 11.30 -15.42 8.37
CA ASP A 59 11.45 -13.97 8.15
C ASP A 59 10.67 -13.11 9.17
N CYS A 60 9.74 -13.73 9.93
CA CYS A 60 9.01 -13.07 11.01
C CYS A 60 9.28 -13.71 12.37
N HIS A 61 9.45 -15.03 12.44
CA HIS A 61 9.48 -15.76 13.72
C HIS A 61 10.86 -16.22 14.17
N VAL A 62 11.90 -16.09 13.33
CA VAL A 62 13.24 -16.61 13.63
C VAL A 62 14.33 -15.56 13.43
N SER A 63 14.34 -14.89 12.28
CA SER A 63 15.41 -13.99 11.88
C SER A 63 14.86 -12.72 11.24
N ARG A 64 15.64 -11.65 11.33
CA ARG A 64 15.39 -10.43 10.57
C ARG A 64 15.45 -10.77 9.08
N PRO A 65 14.47 -10.35 8.27
CA PRO A 65 14.47 -10.63 6.85
C PRO A 65 15.70 -9.94 6.22
N PRO A 66 16.52 -10.66 5.45
CA PRO A 66 17.60 -10.02 4.72
C PRO A 66 16.98 -9.09 3.67
N TYR A 67 17.37 -7.81 3.66
CA TYR A 67 17.01 -6.93 2.54
C TYR A 67 17.78 -7.44 1.29
N ARG A 68 17.04 -8.00 0.32
CA ARG A 68 17.59 -8.75 -0.83
C ARG A 68 17.96 -7.96 -2.10
N PRO A 69 17.96 -6.62 -2.17
CA PRO A 69 18.80 -5.91 -3.13
C PRO A 69 20.16 -5.59 -2.51
N GLN A 70 21.21 -5.84 -3.28
CA GLN A 70 22.58 -5.51 -2.91
C GLN A 70 22.83 -3.99 -3.02
N PRO A 71 23.64 -3.40 -2.11
CA PRO A 71 24.21 -4.03 -0.93
C PRO A 71 23.19 -4.12 0.22
N PRO A 72 23.20 -5.20 1.02
CA PRO A 72 22.27 -5.38 2.12
C PRO A 72 22.53 -4.36 3.22
N VAL A 73 21.55 -3.49 3.50
CA VAL A 73 21.61 -2.50 4.59
C VAL A 73 21.24 -3.14 5.95
N ILE A 74 20.69 -4.36 5.95
CA ILE A 74 20.33 -5.11 7.16
C ILE A 74 20.99 -6.50 7.10
N LEU A 75 22.03 -6.69 7.92
CA LEU A 75 22.81 -7.93 8.05
C LEU A 75 22.03 -9.03 8.82
N GLY A 76 20.85 -9.44 8.34
CA GLY A 76 20.10 -10.59 8.87
C GLY A 76 20.10 -10.70 10.40
N GLY A 77 20.29 -11.92 10.92
CA GLY A 77 20.45 -12.19 12.35
C GLY A 77 19.19 -12.73 13.03
N LEU A 78 19.38 -13.55 14.07
CA LEU A 78 18.30 -14.14 14.86
C LEU A 78 17.59 -13.06 15.68
N LEU A 79 16.27 -13.16 15.79
CA LEU A 79 15.46 -12.22 16.57
C LEU A 79 15.69 -12.41 18.07
N GLN A 80 15.83 -13.67 18.51
CA GLN A 80 16.00 -14.01 19.92
C GLN A 80 16.88 -15.27 20.09
N GLY A 81 18.06 -15.28 19.47
CA GLY A 81 18.93 -16.45 19.47
C GLY A 81 18.21 -17.69 18.92
N HIS A 82 18.31 -18.82 19.62
CA HIS A 82 17.63 -20.07 19.22
C HIS A 82 16.12 -20.10 19.53
N LEU A 83 15.55 -19.04 20.10
CA LEU A 83 14.13 -18.99 20.45
C LEU A 83 13.28 -18.50 19.28
N PHE A 84 12.14 -19.16 19.08
CA PHE A 84 11.11 -18.73 18.14
C PHE A 84 10.24 -17.64 18.77
N VAL A 85 10.03 -16.53 18.07
CA VAL A 85 9.15 -15.46 18.56
C VAL A 85 7.73 -15.69 18.06
N ARG A 86 6.76 -15.79 18.98
CA ARG A 86 5.34 -15.95 18.61
C ARG A 86 4.79 -14.70 17.95
N THR A 87 5.04 -13.54 18.54
CA THR A 87 4.64 -12.23 17.99
C THR A 87 5.88 -11.54 17.45
N PRO A 88 5.96 -11.29 16.14
CA PRO A 88 7.15 -10.74 15.53
C PRO A 88 7.33 -9.25 15.91
N PRO A 89 8.54 -8.82 16.30
CA PRO A 89 8.83 -7.42 16.58
C PRO A 89 8.75 -6.59 15.28
N MET A 90 7.88 -5.58 15.27
CA MET A 90 7.52 -4.82 14.07
C MET A 90 8.71 -4.11 13.39
N ASP A 91 9.59 -3.53 14.20
CA ASP A 91 10.73 -2.71 13.80
C ASP A 91 11.76 -3.48 12.96
N THR A 92 11.92 -4.77 13.26
CA THR A 92 12.97 -5.62 12.71
C THR A 92 12.44 -6.70 11.77
N THR A 93 11.13 -6.94 11.74
CA THR A 93 10.49 -7.91 10.84
C THR A 93 9.66 -7.21 9.77
N CYS A 94 8.50 -6.62 10.14
CA CYS A 94 7.61 -5.94 9.21
C CYS A 94 8.34 -4.83 8.45
N ASN A 95 9.07 -3.99 9.18
CA ASN A 95 9.82 -2.89 8.60
C ASN A 95 11.03 -3.37 7.79
N GLY A 96 11.57 -4.57 8.02
CA GLY A 96 12.61 -5.12 7.14
C GLY A 96 12.23 -5.11 5.65
N CYS A 97 10.93 -5.27 5.34
CA CYS A 97 10.39 -5.12 3.98
C CYS A 97 9.59 -3.82 3.78
N HIS A 98 8.93 -3.30 4.82
CA HIS A 98 7.99 -2.18 4.72
C HIS A 98 8.54 -0.81 5.17
N ASN A 99 9.81 -0.73 5.63
CA ASN A 99 10.39 0.46 6.25
C ASN A 99 10.38 1.67 5.32
N GLY A 100 10.85 1.51 4.08
CA GLY A 100 11.10 2.64 3.17
C GLY A 100 9.87 3.49 2.83
N ARG A 101 8.66 3.02 3.16
CA ARG A 101 7.42 3.74 2.90
C ARG A 101 6.39 3.62 4.02
N VAL A 102 5.96 2.40 4.34
CA VAL A 102 4.85 2.19 5.29
C VAL A 102 5.32 2.38 6.71
N GLY A 103 6.48 1.80 7.07
CA GLY A 103 7.09 2.00 8.38
C GLY A 103 7.43 3.45 8.64
N ALA A 104 8.06 4.13 7.66
CA ALA A 104 8.39 5.55 7.75
C ALA A 104 7.16 6.46 7.94
N GLU A 105 6.04 6.18 7.25
CA GLU A 105 4.76 6.89 7.47
C GLU A 105 4.21 6.64 8.88
N PHE A 106 4.20 5.38 9.31
CA PHE A 106 3.57 4.96 10.56
C PHE A 106 4.31 5.51 11.78
N MET A 107 5.64 5.48 11.72
CA MET A 107 6.51 5.91 12.82
C MET A 107 6.95 7.38 12.69
N GLY A 108 6.51 8.11 11.66
CA GLY A 108 6.80 9.54 11.51
C GLY A 108 8.27 9.85 11.21
N GLN A 109 8.90 9.02 10.38
CA GLN A 109 10.31 9.20 9.98
C GLN A 109 10.48 10.22 8.84
N TYR A 110 9.39 10.78 8.31
CA TYR A 110 9.44 11.85 7.32
C TYR A 110 9.34 13.20 8.02
N GLU A 111 10.41 13.99 7.89
CA GLU A 111 10.49 15.36 8.41
C GLU A 111 9.25 16.18 8.02
N GLY A 112 8.75 16.96 8.99
CA GLY A 112 7.58 17.81 8.82
C GLY A 112 6.23 17.09 8.89
N PHE A 113 6.19 15.75 9.03
CA PHE A 113 4.94 15.01 9.12
C PHE A 113 4.86 14.18 10.42
N PRO A 114 3.79 14.35 11.22
CA PRO A 114 3.63 13.58 12.45
C PRO A 114 3.43 12.07 12.18
N PRO A 115 3.90 11.21 13.10
CA PRO A 115 3.62 9.78 13.09
C PRO A 115 2.13 9.48 13.26
N ASP A 116 1.71 8.28 12.88
CA ASP A 116 0.32 7.84 13.03
C ASP A 116 -0.14 7.90 14.51
N VAL A 117 -1.38 8.35 14.74
CA VAL A 117 -1.95 8.43 16.09
C VAL A 117 -2.16 7.04 16.71
N HIS A 118 -2.39 6.01 15.90
CA HIS A 118 -2.49 4.64 16.39
C HIS A 118 -1.15 4.13 16.90
N PHE A 119 -0.04 4.54 16.26
CA PHE A 119 1.30 4.25 16.75
C PHE A 119 1.60 5.04 18.03
N THR A 120 1.41 6.35 18.01
CA THR A 120 1.90 7.21 19.11
C THR A 120 0.99 7.28 20.33
N LYS A 121 -0.33 7.31 20.13
CA LYS A 121 -1.31 7.45 21.22
C LYS A 121 -1.86 6.11 21.66
N ALA A 122 -2.20 5.22 20.73
CA ALA A 122 -2.72 3.90 21.06
C ALA A 122 -1.63 2.82 21.22
N LYS A 123 -0.35 3.16 20.95
CA LYS A 123 0.80 2.25 21.08
C LYS A 123 0.64 0.95 20.28
N LEU A 124 -0.08 1.00 19.17
CA LEU A 124 -0.31 -0.16 18.31
C LEU A 124 0.92 -0.46 17.46
N ALA A 125 1.33 -1.72 17.44
CA ALA A 125 2.17 -2.28 16.39
C ALA A 125 1.33 -2.61 15.15
N CYS A 126 1.97 -3.01 14.04
CA CYS A 126 1.26 -3.45 12.82
C CYS A 126 0.16 -4.49 13.12
N THR A 127 0.44 -5.42 14.04
CA THR A 127 -0.48 -6.50 14.43
C THR A 127 -1.71 -6.04 15.20
N GLY A 128 -1.70 -4.80 15.73
CA GLY A 128 -2.88 -4.20 16.35
C GLY A 128 -4.00 -3.91 15.35
N CYS A 129 -3.66 -3.72 14.07
CA CYS A 129 -4.62 -3.59 12.98
C CYS A 129 -4.66 -4.85 12.10
N HIS A 130 -3.51 -5.48 11.86
CA HIS A 130 -3.36 -6.65 10.99
C HIS A 130 -3.27 -7.95 11.78
N SER A 131 -4.36 -8.71 11.84
CA SER A 131 -4.38 -9.96 12.61
C SER A 131 -3.43 -11.03 12.06
N GLY A 132 -2.92 -11.91 12.92
CA GLY A 132 -2.07 -13.03 12.51
C GLY A 132 -2.74 -13.93 11.47
N ALA A 133 -4.04 -14.20 11.62
CA ALA A 133 -4.81 -14.95 10.63
C ALA A 133 -4.82 -14.24 9.26
N GLN A 134 -4.96 -12.92 9.22
CA GLN A 134 -4.89 -12.15 7.98
C GLN A 134 -3.50 -12.27 7.32
N LEU A 135 -2.45 -12.12 8.13
CA LEU A 135 -1.06 -12.19 7.67
C LEU A 135 -0.69 -13.60 7.15
N HIS A 136 -1.18 -14.64 7.82
CA HIS A 136 -1.02 -16.04 7.45
C HIS A 136 -1.96 -16.49 6.32
N GLY A 137 -2.75 -15.58 5.73
CA GLY A 137 -3.74 -15.92 4.72
C GLY A 137 -5.01 -16.53 5.31
N GLN A 138 -6.14 -16.25 4.67
CA GLN A 138 -7.45 -16.77 5.06
C GLN A 138 -8.18 -17.31 3.84
N GLY A 139 -8.94 -18.39 4.04
CA GLY A 139 -9.75 -19.04 3.02
C GLY A 139 -8.99 -19.98 2.08
N GLU A 140 -9.75 -20.60 1.18
CA GLU A 140 -9.22 -21.62 0.28
C GLU A 140 -8.41 -21.05 -0.91
N ALA A 141 -8.63 -19.78 -1.27
CA ALA A 141 -8.02 -19.17 -2.44
C ALA A 141 -7.15 -17.95 -2.10
N ALA A 142 -6.00 -17.85 -2.76
CA ALA A 142 -5.11 -16.69 -2.63
C ALA A 142 -5.80 -15.42 -3.13
N ALA A 143 -5.89 -14.39 -2.28
CA ALA A 143 -6.49 -13.10 -2.65
C ALA A 143 -5.80 -12.48 -3.89
N ALA A 144 -6.59 -11.81 -4.71
CA ALA A 144 -6.11 -11.12 -5.91
C ALA A 144 -5.22 -9.91 -5.59
N SER A 145 -5.52 -9.23 -4.50
CA SER A 145 -4.79 -8.08 -4.01
C SER A 145 -5.09 -7.89 -2.53
N ARG A 146 -4.34 -7.01 -1.86
CA ARG A 146 -4.63 -6.62 -0.46
C ARG A 146 -6.03 -6.00 -0.28
N PHE A 147 -6.61 -5.45 -1.34
CA PHE A 147 -7.98 -4.92 -1.32
C PHE A 147 -9.02 -6.04 -1.42
N ALA A 148 -8.69 -7.19 -2.01
CA ALA A 148 -9.62 -8.31 -2.09
C ALA A 148 -9.70 -9.16 -0.80
N VAL A 149 -8.92 -8.81 0.24
CA VAL A 149 -8.97 -9.48 1.55
C VAL A 149 -10.17 -8.94 2.33
N SER A 150 -11.17 -9.79 2.59
CA SER A 150 -12.42 -9.41 3.27
C SER A 150 -12.19 -8.94 4.71
N THR A 151 -11.22 -9.54 5.40
CA THR A 151 -10.83 -9.26 6.78
C THR A 151 -9.73 -8.21 6.91
N ARG A 152 -9.50 -7.42 5.86
CA ARG A 152 -8.56 -6.29 5.91
C ARG A 152 -8.97 -5.29 6.99
N PRO A 153 -8.02 -4.55 7.58
CA PRO A 153 -8.35 -3.55 8.59
C PRO A 153 -9.33 -2.51 8.04
N ALA A 154 -10.31 -2.15 8.85
CA ALA A 154 -11.30 -1.13 8.55
C ALA A 154 -11.45 -0.19 9.74
N CYS A 155 -11.50 1.13 9.48
CA CYS A 155 -11.61 2.14 10.52
C CYS A 155 -12.85 1.91 11.41
N THR A 156 -13.97 1.51 10.81
CA THR A 156 -15.23 1.23 11.51
C THR A 156 -15.21 -0.03 12.36
N GLY A 157 -14.21 -0.91 12.21
CA GLY A 157 -14.01 -2.06 13.08
C GLY A 157 -13.64 -1.65 14.51
N CYS A 158 -12.86 -0.56 14.65
CA CYS A 158 -12.49 0.00 15.96
C CYS A 158 -13.27 1.30 16.29
N HIS A 159 -13.79 1.98 15.28
CA HIS A 159 -14.55 3.23 15.42
C HIS A 159 -15.99 3.07 14.90
N PRO A 160 -16.83 2.24 15.52
CA PRO A 160 -18.21 2.02 15.05
C PRO A 160 -19.06 3.29 15.10
N ALA A 161 -18.78 4.19 16.05
CA ALA A 161 -19.42 5.50 16.16
C ALA A 161 -18.95 6.52 15.09
N ALA A 162 -17.96 6.19 14.25
CA ALA A 162 -17.61 6.99 13.08
C ALA A 162 -18.31 6.49 11.81
N ALA A 163 -19.05 5.38 11.88
CA ALA A 163 -19.75 4.83 10.74
C ALA A 163 -20.85 5.79 10.25
N PRO A 164 -21.08 5.88 8.92
CA PRO A 164 -22.15 6.69 8.36
C PRO A 164 -23.51 6.30 8.94
N GLY A 165 -24.31 7.29 9.32
CA GLY A 165 -25.62 7.10 9.94
C GLY A 165 -25.58 6.84 11.45
N LYS A 166 -24.39 6.61 12.03
CA LYS A 166 -24.21 6.38 13.47
C LYS A 166 -23.43 7.48 14.16
N SER A 167 -22.80 8.37 13.39
CA SER A 167 -21.83 9.30 13.95
C SER A 167 -22.48 10.53 14.56
N PRO A 168 -22.03 10.99 15.75
CA PRO A 168 -22.46 12.28 16.30
C PRO A 168 -21.93 13.45 15.47
N LEU A 169 -20.87 13.24 14.67
CA LEU A 169 -20.34 14.25 13.77
C LEU A 169 -21.06 14.20 12.42
N ARG A 170 -21.82 15.26 12.11
CA ARG A 170 -22.59 15.41 10.86
C ARG A 170 -21.75 15.12 9.61
N VAL A 171 -20.47 15.49 9.62
CA VAL A 171 -19.57 15.30 8.46
C VAL A 171 -19.35 13.84 8.08
N HIS A 172 -19.33 12.90 9.03
CA HIS A 172 -19.21 11.47 8.72
C HIS A 172 -20.46 10.94 8.05
N ASN A 173 -21.63 11.44 8.43
CA ASN A 173 -22.91 11.04 7.84
C ASN A 173 -23.12 11.67 6.46
N ALA A 174 -22.74 12.94 6.28
CA ALA A 174 -22.91 13.67 5.03
C ALA A 174 -22.03 13.11 3.89
N HIS A 175 -20.78 12.74 4.22
CA HIS A 175 -19.87 12.13 3.25
C HIS A 175 -20.10 10.64 3.11
N GLY A 176 -20.35 9.93 4.21
CA GLY A 176 -20.66 8.52 4.17
C GLY A 176 -19.64 7.70 3.38
N THR A 177 -20.14 6.90 2.43
CA THR A 177 -19.34 6.12 1.49
C THR A 177 -18.85 6.94 0.28
N LYS A 178 -19.08 8.25 0.20
CA LYS A 178 -18.50 9.08 -0.88
C LYS A 178 -16.99 9.23 -0.70
N LEU A 179 -16.49 9.30 0.53
CA LEU A 179 -15.07 9.48 0.83
C LEU A 179 -14.53 8.32 1.67
N ALA A 180 -13.37 7.80 1.30
CA ALA A 180 -12.61 6.94 2.20
C ALA A 180 -12.17 7.72 3.45
N CYS A 181 -12.17 7.10 4.63
CA CYS A 181 -11.79 7.75 5.89
C CYS A 181 -10.41 8.44 5.80
N GLN A 182 -9.48 7.84 5.06
CA GLN A 182 -8.14 8.37 4.84
C GLN A 182 -8.13 9.71 4.10
N VAL A 183 -9.17 10.07 3.33
CA VAL A 183 -9.28 11.39 2.69
C VAL A 183 -9.23 12.50 3.74
N CYS A 184 -9.98 12.34 4.84
CA CYS A 184 -9.96 13.30 5.94
C CYS A 184 -8.81 13.03 6.91
N HIS A 185 -8.53 11.77 7.22
CA HIS A 185 -7.64 11.42 8.34
C HIS A 185 -6.20 11.08 7.95
N GLY A 186 -5.90 10.73 6.71
CA GLY A 186 -4.54 10.37 6.28
C GLY A 186 -3.70 11.58 5.93
N ASN A 187 -2.51 11.73 6.48
CA ASN A 187 -1.66 12.88 6.20
C ASN A 187 -1.02 12.85 4.79
N ILE A 188 -0.30 13.92 4.43
CA ILE A 188 0.51 13.98 3.20
C ILE A 188 1.44 12.76 3.15
N SER A 189 1.51 12.12 1.99
CA SER A 189 2.27 10.89 1.80
C SER A 189 3.22 11.02 0.62
N ARG A 190 4.30 10.24 0.61
CA ARG A 190 5.27 10.30 -0.49
C ARG A 190 4.75 9.57 -1.72
N SER A 191 4.63 10.30 -2.83
CA SER A 191 4.44 9.76 -4.17
C SER A 191 5.79 9.59 -4.86
N CYS A 192 5.92 8.53 -5.65
CA CYS A 192 7.19 8.16 -6.28
C CYS A 192 7.13 8.51 -7.77
N PHE A 193 8.04 9.35 -8.23
CA PHE A 193 8.12 9.76 -9.64
C PHE A 193 9.47 9.32 -10.19
N ASN A 194 9.47 8.64 -11.34
CA ASN A 194 10.67 8.24 -12.06
C ASN A 194 11.68 7.40 -11.25
N CYS A 195 11.27 6.75 -10.15
CA CYS A 195 12.23 6.01 -9.32
C CYS A 195 12.88 4.82 -10.02
N HIS A 196 12.25 4.25 -11.05
CA HIS A 196 12.82 3.17 -11.85
C HIS A 196 13.48 3.63 -13.17
N ALA A 197 13.65 4.94 -13.37
CA ALA A 197 14.28 5.49 -14.57
C ALA A 197 15.82 5.55 -14.50
N GLY A 198 16.45 4.91 -13.50
CA GLY A 198 17.91 4.78 -13.37
C GLY A 198 18.70 6.04 -12.96
N LYS A 199 18.05 7.20 -12.78
CA LYS A 199 18.69 8.47 -12.37
C LYS A 199 18.54 8.79 -10.87
N GLY A 200 18.13 7.80 -10.06
CA GLY A 200 17.79 7.99 -8.64
C GLY A 200 16.30 8.23 -8.40
N ALA A 201 15.87 8.02 -7.16
CA ALA A 201 14.46 8.06 -6.76
C ALA A 201 14.01 9.48 -6.40
N THR A 202 13.14 10.09 -7.19
CA THR A 202 12.48 11.35 -6.81
C THR A 202 11.15 11.04 -6.14
N SER A 203 11.12 11.11 -4.81
CA SER A 203 9.85 11.07 -4.06
C SER A 203 9.41 12.48 -3.69
N ARG A 204 8.12 12.78 -3.85
CA ARG A 204 7.54 14.08 -3.46
C ARG A 204 6.42 13.89 -2.43
N PRO A 205 6.40 14.66 -1.33
CA PRO A 205 5.27 14.65 -0.42
C PRO A 205 4.07 15.29 -1.13
N ILE A 206 3.01 14.53 -1.35
CA ILE A 206 1.79 15.02 -2.00
C ILE A 206 0.56 14.30 -1.47
N LEU A 207 -0.55 15.03 -1.40
CA LEU A 207 -1.86 14.46 -1.12
C LEU A 207 -2.75 14.78 -2.31
N LYS A 208 -3.32 13.74 -2.91
CA LYS A 208 -4.28 13.87 -4.01
C LYS A 208 -5.50 13.00 -3.76
N ILE A 209 -6.67 13.58 -3.89
CA ILE A 209 -7.98 12.92 -3.89
C ILE A 209 -8.33 12.62 -5.34
N GLY A 210 -8.81 11.42 -5.61
CA GLY A 210 -9.33 11.09 -6.94
C GLY A 210 -10.34 9.97 -6.91
N ARG A 211 -10.82 9.60 -8.10
CA ARG A 211 -11.86 8.58 -8.25
C ARG A 211 -11.30 7.21 -7.89
N ASN A 212 -12.09 6.45 -7.16
CA ASN A 212 -11.79 5.08 -6.85
C ASN A 212 -12.10 4.19 -8.05
N LEU A 213 -11.11 3.43 -8.51
CA LEU A 213 -11.28 2.40 -9.55
C LEU A 213 -11.30 0.97 -8.97
N ARG A 214 -11.36 0.85 -7.64
CA ARG A 214 -11.37 -0.44 -6.94
C ARG A 214 -12.78 -0.78 -6.49
N PRO A 215 -13.49 -1.71 -7.16
CA PRO A 215 -14.82 -2.13 -6.75
C PRO A 215 -14.80 -2.81 -5.37
N GLU A 216 -13.64 -3.31 -4.92
CA GLU A 216 -13.51 -3.91 -3.59
C GLU A 216 -13.58 -2.87 -2.46
N LEU A 217 -13.54 -1.57 -2.76
CA LEU A 217 -13.68 -0.49 -1.79
C LEU A 217 -15.03 0.21 -2.00
N PRO A 218 -15.83 0.43 -0.93
CA PRO A 218 -17.17 1.00 -1.06
C PRO A 218 -17.16 2.51 -1.33
N TYR A 219 -15.99 3.11 -1.60
CA TYR A 219 -15.82 4.55 -1.65
C TYR A 219 -15.83 5.09 -3.07
N VAL A 220 -16.44 6.27 -3.28
CA VAL A 220 -16.38 6.99 -4.58
C VAL A 220 -15.02 7.66 -4.77
N TYR A 221 -14.52 8.33 -3.73
CA TYR A 221 -13.24 9.02 -3.72
C TYR A 221 -12.28 8.47 -2.68
N VAL A 222 -11.02 8.38 -3.07
CA VAL A 222 -9.92 7.84 -2.26
C VAL A 222 -8.71 8.77 -2.34
N LEU A 223 -7.79 8.62 -1.40
CA LEU A 223 -6.45 9.14 -1.61
C LEU A 223 -5.76 8.31 -2.70
N LEU A 224 -5.06 9.02 -3.58
CA LEU A 224 -4.23 8.45 -4.62
C LEU A 224 -2.76 8.64 -4.28
N ARG A 225 -1.94 7.79 -4.88
CA ARG A 225 -0.50 7.96 -4.87
C ARG A 225 0.08 7.55 -6.21
N HIS A 226 1.06 8.32 -6.67
CA HIS A 226 1.84 7.96 -7.84
C HIS A 226 2.78 6.79 -7.51
N VAL A 227 2.74 5.75 -8.34
CA VAL A 227 3.62 4.58 -8.23
C VAL A 227 4.87 4.77 -9.10
N PRO A 228 6.01 4.14 -8.76
CA PRO A 228 7.27 4.41 -9.45
C PRO A 228 7.39 3.84 -10.87
N THR A 229 6.33 3.20 -11.38
CA THR A 229 6.32 2.53 -12.70
C THR A 229 6.41 3.57 -13.82
N THR A 230 7.46 3.47 -14.63
CA THR A 230 7.61 4.19 -15.91
C THR A 230 7.45 3.22 -17.09
N ARG A 231 7.20 3.75 -18.29
CA ARG A 231 7.01 2.94 -19.51
C ARG A 231 8.21 2.04 -19.82
N ASP A 232 9.40 2.55 -19.53
CA ASP A 232 10.72 2.01 -19.85
C ASP A 232 11.44 1.39 -18.64
N MET A 233 10.74 1.17 -17.52
CA MET A 233 11.39 0.70 -16.27
C MET A 233 12.09 -0.67 -16.39
N LEU A 234 11.81 -1.43 -17.45
CA LEU A 234 12.43 -2.73 -17.71
C LEU A 234 13.59 -2.64 -18.72
N ASP A 235 13.72 -1.53 -19.44
CA ASP A 235 14.65 -1.36 -20.56
C ASP A 235 16.10 -1.43 -20.09
N ARG A 236 16.56 -0.49 -19.25
CA ARG A 236 17.94 -0.49 -18.75
C ARG A 236 18.32 -1.73 -17.93
N PRO A 237 17.52 -2.20 -16.95
CA PRO A 237 17.95 -3.30 -16.10
C PRO A 237 17.90 -4.66 -16.79
N THR A 238 17.16 -4.82 -17.89
CA THR A 238 16.89 -6.15 -18.46
C THR A 238 16.94 -6.25 -19.99
N GLY A 239 17.05 -5.13 -20.70
CA GLY A 239 16.98 -5.07 -22.16
C GLY A 239 15.57 -5.26 -22.73
N LEU A 240 14.54 -5.35 -21.89
CA LEU A 240 13.16 -5.64 -22.31
C LEU A 240 12.41 -4.36 -22.74
N SER A 241 12.90 -3.70 -23.78
CA SER A 241 12.29 -2.49 -24.31
C SER A 241 10.87 -2.69 -24.79
N GLY A 242 9.98 -1.78 -24.38
CA GLY A 242 8.55 -1.83 -24.74
C GLY A 242 7.79 -3.03 -24.17
N ALA A 243 8.32 -3.70 -23.14
CA ALA A 243 7.67 -4.88 -22.56
C ALA A 243 6.37 -4.55 -21.80
N LEU A 244 6.17 -3.29 -21.39
CA LEU A 244 4.93 -2.83 -20.75
C LEU A 244 3.89 -2.36 -21.78
N VAL A 245 3.46 -3.27 -22.65
CA VAL A 245 2.56 -2.97 -23.79
C VAL A 245 1.20 -2.38 -23.40
N ASN A 246 0.76 -2.58 -22.16
CA ASN A 246 -0.50 -2.07 -21.62
C ASN A 246 -0.29 -0.88 -20.66
N PHE A 247 0.87 -0.21 -20.68
CA PHE A 247 1.18 0.90 -19.77
C PHE A 247 0.06 1.94 -19.73
N ASP A 248 -0.45 2.37 -20.89
CA ASP A 248 -1.52 3.37 -21.01
C ASP A 248 -2.91 2.87 -20.62
N ARG A 249 -3.08 1.57 -20.34
CA ARG A 249 -4.34 0.97 -19.89
C ARG A 249 -4.42 0.83 -18.37
N VAL A 250 -3.30 1.04 -17.67
CA VAL A 250 -3.18 0.83 -16.22
C VAL A 250 -2.68 2.11 -15.54
N PRO A 251 -3.48 2.77 -14.68
CA PRO A 251 -3.09 4.02 -14.03
C PRO A 251 -1.81 3.90 -13.20
N THR A 252 -0.95 4.92 -13.27
CA THR A 252 0.20 5.08 -12.36
C THR A 252 -0.20 5.79 -11.06
N TRP A 253 -1.25 6.62 -11.09
CA TRP A 253 -1.94 7.08 -9.89
C TRP A 253 -2.90 5.99 -9.39
N LYS A 254 -2.57 5.37 -8.25
CA LYS A 254 -3.32 4.24 -7.69
C LYS A 254 -3.89 4.57 -6.31
N THR A 255 -4.99 3.91 -5.95
CA THR A 255 -5.59 3.98 -4.62
C THR A 255 -4.55 3.72 -3.53
N ALA A 256 -4.41 4.69 -2.63
CA ALA A 256 -3.48 4.68 -1.52
C ALA A 256 -4.16 4.24 -0.22
N THR A 257 -3.37 3.67 0.68
CA THR A 257 -3.74 3.40 2.07
C THR A 257 -2.59 3.90 2.94
N PRO A 258 -2.46 5.21 3.10
CA PRO A 258 -1.33 5.76 3.85
C PRO A 258 -1.45 5.33 5.33
N HIS A 259 -0.30 5.09 5.96
CA HIS A 259 -0.22 4.69 7.37
C HIS A 259 0.25 5.88 8.20
N ASN A 260 -0.45 7.00 8.11
CA ASN A 260 -0.08 8.27 8.73
C ASN A 260 -1.32 8.99 9.26
N ILE A 261 -2.24 8.21 9.82
CA ILE A 261 -3.55 8.67 10.24
C ILE A 261 -3.42 9.65 11.40
N GLN A 262 -4.17 10.75 11.31
CA GLN A 262 -4.34 11.74 12.36
C GLN A 262 -5.83 11.89 12.70
N ARG A 263 -6.12 12.13 13.97
CA ARG A 263 -7.49 12.44 14.41
C ARG A 263 -7.99 13.73 13.75
N VAL A 264 -7.15 14.75 13.71
CA VAL A 264 -7.42 16.04 13.08
C VAL A 264 -6.33 16.33 12.07
N THR A 265 -6.73 16.71 10.86
CA THR A 265 -5.84 17.16 9.78
C THR A 265 -6.31 18.51 9.27
N PRO A 266 -5.52 19.23 8.45
CA PRO A 266 -6.00 20.45 7.81
C PRO A 266 -7.31 20.27 7.03
N ARG A 267 -7.58 19.07 6.49
CA ARG A 267 -8.79 18.77 5.70
C ARG A 267 -10.00 18.42 6.55
N SER A 268 -9.81 17.95 7.78
CA SER A 268 -10.92 17.55 8.65
C SER A 268 -11.46 18.69 9.52
N GLN A 269 -10.89 19.91 9.41
CA GLN A 269 -11.25 21.05 10.26
C GLN A 269 -12.47 21.81 9.76
N THR A 270 -12.58 22.06 8.45
CA THR A 270 -13.67 22.87 7.88
C THR A 270 -14.13 22.31 6.53
N CYS A 271 -15.37 22.61 6.13
CA CYS A 271 -15.90 22.19 4.83
C CYS A 271 -15.11 22.83 3.67
N VAL A 272 -14.73 24.10 3.82
CA VAL A 272 -13.99 24.86 2.80
C VAL A 272 -12.56 24.35 2.59
N ALA A 273 -11.98 23.65 3.57
CA ALA A 273 -10.67 23.02 3.42
C ALA A 273 -10.61 22.05 2.23
N CYS A 274 -11.74 21.48 1.83
CA CYS A 274 -11.88 20.60 0.67
C CYS A 274 -12.75 21.19 -0.45
N HIS A 275 -13.95 21.68 -0.14
CA HIS A 275 -14.94 22.04 -1.16
C HIS A 275 -14.53 23.23 -2.04
N ASN A 276 -13.67 24.13 -1.53
CA ASN A 276 -13.13 25.26 -2.30
C ASN A 276 -11.62 25.12 -2.55
N ASN A 277 -11.09 23.89 -2.50
CA ASN A 277 -9.67 23.63 -2.62
C ASN A 277 -9.36 22.63 -3.75
N PRO A 278 -9.37 23.10 -5.01
CA PRO A 278 -9.13 22.22 -6.16
C PRO A 278 -7.74 21.58 -6.15
N ASN A 279 -6.77 22.13 -5.42
CA ASN A 279 -5.41 21.62 -5.36
C ASN A 279 -5.30 20.27 -4.64
N LEU A 280 -6.28 19.92 -3.79
CA LEU A 280 -6.34 18.61 -3.14
C LEU A 280 -6.76 17.49 -4.08
N PHE A 281 -7.35 17.80 -5.23
CA PHE A 281 -7.83 16.81 -6.18
C PHE A 281 -6.79 16.59 -7.28
N LEU A 282 -6.71 15.36 -7.81
CA LEU A 282 -5.89 15.08 -8.98
C LEU A 282 -6.62 15.60 -10.21
N ARG A 283 -6.07 16.65 -10.82
CA ARG A 283 -6.62 17.31 -12.02
C ARG A 283 -5.87 16.86 -13.27
N LEU A 284 -6.45 17.09 -14.44
CA LEU A 284 -5.79 16.80 -15.73
C LEU A 284 -4.42 17.49 -15.85
N GLN A 285 -4.34 18.75 -15.44
CA GLN A 285 -3.09 19.53 -15.45
C GLN A 285 -2.03 19.04 -14.45
N ASP A 286 -2.40 18.19 -13.49
CA ASP A 286 -1.46 17.63 -12.52
C ASP A 286 -0.80 16.33 -13.07
N LEU A 287 -1.23 15.83 -14.23
CA LEU A 287 -0.70 14.60 -14.84
C LEU A 287 0.60 14.88 -15.59
N ASP A 288 1.61 14.03 -15.37
CA ASP A 288 2.84 14.06 -16.17
C ASP A 288 2.55 13.46 -17.56
N PRO A 289 2.97 14.09 -18.67
CA PRO A 289 2.81 13.52 -20.01
C PRO A 289 3.42 12.12 -20.19
N ASN A 290 4.41 11.76 -19.37
CA ASN A 290 5.05 10.44 -19.39
C ASN A 290 4.29 9.38 -18.56
N ASP A 291 3.29 9.79 -17.79
CA ASP A 291 2.45 8.88 -17.02
C ASP A 291 1.47 8.11 -17.93
N SER A 292 0.85 7.07 -17.37
CA SER A 292 -0.20 6.31 -18.06
C SER A 292 -1.39 7.20 -18.44
N GLN A 293 -1.83 7.13 -19.70
CA GLN A 293 -3.06 7.79 -20.15
C GLN A 293 -4.31 7.37 -19.34
N ALA A 294 -4.32 6.15 -18.78
CA ALA A 294 -5.41 5.69 -17.92
C ALA A 294 -5.59 6.51 -16.63
N ASN A 295 -4.62 7.38 -16.28
CA ASN A 295 -4.78 8.31 -15.17
C ASN A 295 -5.95 9.28 -15.35
N GLY A 296 -6.37 9.58 -16.58
CA GLY A 296 -7.57 10.38 -16.84
C GLY A 296 -8.82 9.83 -16.14
N ARG A 297 -8.88 8.51 -15.88
CA ARG A 297 -10.01 7.86 -15.19
C ARG A 297 -10.05 8.12 -13.69
N VAL A 298 -8.91 8.45 -13.06
CA VAL A 298 -8.83 8.74 -11.63
C VAL A 298 -8.89 10.24 -11.32
N VAL A 299 -8.78 11.09 -12.33
CA VAL A 299 -8.93 12.53 -12.21
C VAL A 299 -10.32 12.91 -11.71
N THR A 300 -10.37 13.95 -10.88
CA THR A 300 -11.63 14.53 -10.42
C THR A 300 -11.46 16.00 -10.06
N ALA A 301 -12.58 16.68 -9.88
CA ALA A 301 -12.66 18.02 -9.30
C ALA A 301 -13.31 17.93 -7.91
N PRO A 302 -13.17 18.98 -7.07
CA PRO A 302 -14.07 19.14 -5.94
C PRO A 302 -15.52 19.08 -6.41
N PRO A 303 -16.42 18.44 -5.65
CA PRO A 303 -17.85 18.63 -5.89
C PRO A 303 -18.14 20.13 -5.78
N GLY A 304 -18.93 20.68 -6.72
CA GLY A 304 -19.31 22.09 -6.70
C GLY A 304 -19.90 22.53 -5.36
N PRO A 305 -20.02 23.84 -5.09
CA PRO A 305 -20.47 24.33 -3.80
C PRO A 305 -21.78 23.65 -3.41
N THR A 306 -21.79 23.01 -2.25
CA THR A 306 -23.02 22.50 -1.65
C THR A 306 -23.87 23.72 -1.29
N ARG A 307 -25.01 23.87 -1.95
CA ARG A 307 -26.08 24.78 -1.50
C ARG A 307 -26.55 24.36 -0.11
#